data_AF-A0AB34IVG5-F1
#
_entry.id   AF-A0AB34IVG5-F1
#
_cell.length_a   1.000
_cell.length_b   1.000
_cell.length_c   1.000
_cell.angle_alpha   90.00
_cell.angle_beta   90.00
_cell.angle_gamma   90.00
#
_symmetry.space_group_name_H-M   'P 1'
#
loop_
_entity.id
_entity.type
_entity.pdbx_description
1 polymer ?
#
loop_
_entity_poly.entity_id
_entity_poly.type
_entity_poly.pdbx_seq_one_letter_code
_entity_poly.pdbx_strand_id
1 'polypeptide(L)'
;MGASRLLLLAAAVLAPPRTLATRRPPTPGSSRRLLELQACAATGQWQRALRLFHSQVPPDEASRILAIRACARAEAWRPALSLLDAPAGIGAYNAAIAACGRAGAWQAALSVWRRAQTDGAAPSPTGVTITAAIAACGRAREWRAALTVLREAEGRRRPAASAYHAAARACERAGEWREALRLLEEMRGRGEYSQAARQLEERCRAEGRAYSHLSGLRRVRATGGGARARARNACWAIGRYTTPALPLAPGEAVAVGLQPDRAPARNCFKLVFFFEQPPHAKLGFLLLENSMGGRRSALRGLWIDESCRGRGLSKELVAIWLRLCLVAGLVPSTARINKPLIAHVLESSFGFVPEGGGVRVVVSDAVRRRDCLHDRSGSSSAHVATNFVAPSIAFLEQRVAAVLDDDGPSGSKLRIEPTVPALRRALVGKQAVVVKASPML
;
A
#
# COMPACT_ATOMS: atom_id res chain seq x y z
N MET A 1 74.36 56.92 -4.73
CA MET A 1 73.04 57.21 -5.34
C MET A 1 72.97 56.45 -6.66
N GLY A 2 72.07 55.53 -6.95
CA GLY A 2 71.03 54.85 -6.21
C GLY A 2 70.56 53.71 -7.12
N ALA A 3 70.64 52.47 -6.65
CA ALA A 3 70.02 51.31 -7.29
C ALA A 3 69.80 50.23 -6.21
N SER A 4 69.09 50.62 -5.15
CA SER A 4 68.66 49.71 -4.07
C SER A 4 67.22 50.06 -3.74
N ARG A 5 66.29 49.61 -4.60
CA ARG A 5 64.84 49.54 -4.35
C ARG A 5 64.19 48.98 -5.60
N LEU A 6 64.18 47.65 -5.74
CA LEU A 6 63.24 46.84 -6.53
C LEU A 6 63.74 45.40 -6.54
N LEU A 7 63.65 44.70 -5.40
CA LEU A 7 63.70 43.22 -5.31
C LEU A 7 63.40 42.78 -3.85
N LEU A 8 62.30 43.27 -3.27
CA LEU A 8 61.85 42.83 -1.94
C LEU A 8 60.33 42.99 -1.77
N LEU A 9 59.55 42.50 -2.75
CA LEU A 9 58.08 42.46 -2.66
C LEU A 9 57.47 41.27 -3.43
N ALA A 10 58.03 40.07 -3.27
CA ALA A 10 57.44 38.84 -3.81
C ALA A 10 57.74 37.60 -2.93
N ALA A 11 57.52 37.70 -1.62
CA ALA A 11 57.72 36.57 -0.70
C ALA A 11 56.65 36.42 0.40
N ALA A 12 55.41 36.83 0.14
CA ALA A 12 54.29 36.52 1.02
C ALA A 12 53.03 36.24 0.20
N VAL A 13 52.27 35.22 0.63
CA VAL A 13 51.01 34.70 0.05
C VAL A 13 51.17 33.65 -1.06
N LEU A 14 51.74 32.50 -0.69
CA LEU A 14 51.36 31.18 -1.22
C LEU A 14 51.62 30.14 -0.13
N ALA A 15 50.82 30.22 0.95
CA ALA A 15 50.69 29.09 1.87
C ALA A 15 49.76 28.05 1.21
N PRO A 16 50.22 26.82 0.94
CA PRO A 16 49.32 25.77 0.46
C PRO A 16 48.33 25.41 1.58
N PRO A 17 47.07 25.06 1.26
CA PRO A 17 46.12 24.61 2.27
C PRO A 17 46.64 23.32 2.92
N ARG A 18 46.97 23.40 4.21
CA ARG A 18 47.20 22.25 5.08
C ARG A 18 45.90 21.46 5.24
N THR A 19 45.63 20.48 4.36
CA THR A 19 44.74 19.33 4.64
C THR A 19 45.00 18.18 3.65
N LEU A 20 46.24 17.67 3.61
CA LEU A 20 46.45 16.26 3.27
C LEU A 20 46.56 15.49 4.58
N ALA A 21 45.41 15.11 5.12
CA ALA A 21 45.35 14.04 6.09
C ALA A 21 45.90 12.78 5.40
N THR A 22 47.13 12.44 5.73
CA THR A 22 47.76 11.19 5.35
C THR A 22 46.84 10.05 5.81
N ARG A 23 46.15 9.42 4.85
CA ARG A 23 45.48 8.13 5.11
C ARG A 23 46.59 7.15 5.50
N ARG A 24 46.75 6.91 6.81
CA ARG A 24 47.55 5.80 7.32
C ARG A 24 47.12 4.53 6.57
N PRO A 25 48.07 3.67 6.13
CA PRO A 25 47.70 2.38 5.55
C PRO A 25 46.87 1.59 6.57
N PRO A 26 45.81 0.88 6.14
CA PRO A 26 44.98 0.11 7.05
C PRO A 26 45.85 -0.93 7.76
N THR A 27 45.84 -0.94 9.09
CA THR A 27 46.46 -2.01 9.86
C THR A 27 45.81 -3.35 9.45
N PRO A 28 46.52 -4.49 9.47
CA PRO A 28 45.96 -5.78 9.02
C PRO A 28 44.66 -6.15 9.74
N GLY A 29 44.50 -5.71 10.99
CA GLY A 29 43.28 -5.87 11.79
C GLY A 29 42.08 -5.03 11.32
N SER A 30 42.28 -3.88 10.69
CA SER A 30 41.15 -3.07 10.16
C SER A 30 40.56 -3.67 8.89
N SER A 31 41.40 -4.23 8.00
CA SER A 31 40.96 -4.93 6.79
C SER A 31 40.16 -6.21 7.11
N ARG A 32 40.62 -7.00 8.07
CA ARG A 32 39.88 -8.20 8.53
C ARG A 32 38.53 -7.86 9.15
N ARG A 33 38.47 -6.80 9.98
CA ARG A 33 37.21 -6.34 10.59
C ARG A 33 36.23 -5.79 9.57
N LEU A 34 36.71 -5.09 8.55
CA LEU A 34 35.86 -4.59 7.47
C LEU A 34 35.24 -5.76 6.69
N LEU A 35 36.01 -6.83 6.42
CA LEU A 35 35.51 -8.06 5.81
C LEU A 35 34.46 -8.75 6.71
N GLU A 36 34.67 -8.81 8.02
CA GLU A 36 33.69 -9.35 8.96
C GLU A 36 32.41 -8.51 9.02
N LEU A 37 32.53 -7.18 8.95
CA LEU A 37 31.38 -6.27 8.87
C LEU A 37 30.63 -6.40 7.54
N GLN A 38 31.34 -6.61 6.43
CA GLN A 38 30.71 -6.92 5.14
C GLN A 38 29.94 -8.24 5.20
N ALA A 39 30.50 -9.27 5.82
CA ALA A 39 29.80 -10.54 6.05
C ALA A 39 28.56 -10.36 6.95
N CYS A 40 28.67 -9.56 8.02
CA CYS A 40 27.53 -9.22 8.88
C CYS A 40 26.45 -8.44 8.12
N ALA A 41 26.83 -7.52 7.23
CA ALA A 41 25.92 -6.77 6.38
C ALA A 41 25.20 -7.66 5.35
N ALA A 42 25.89 -8.67 4.81
CA ALA A 42 25.31 -9.65 3.89
C ALA A 42 24.37 -10.64 4.59
N THR A 43 24.66 -11.02 5.83
CA THR A 43 23.90 -12.01 6.61
C THR A 43 22.82 -11.40 7.50
N GLY A 44 22.84 -10.09 7.75
CA GLY A 44 21.89 -9.40 8.63
C GLY A 44 22.17 -9.57 10.13
N GLN A 45 23.38 -9.96 10.52
CA GLN A 45 23.79 -10.10 11.92
C GLN A 45 24.08 -8.73 12.57
N TRP A 46 23.02 -7.92 12.76
CA TRP A 46 23.15 -6.53 13.21
C TRP A 46 23.78 -6.38 14.61
N GLN A 47 23.45 -7.26 15.56
CA GLN A 47 24.01 -7.22 16.93
C GLN A 47 25.53 -7.44 16.93
N ARG A 48 26.01 -8.35 16.08
CA ARG A 48 27.45 -8.62 15.92
C ARG A 48 28.12 -7.44 15.21
N ALA A 49 27.49 -6.88 14.18
CA ALA A 49 28.00 -5.69 13.49
C ALA A 49 28.13 -4.48 14.43
N LEU A 50 27.15 -4.25 15.32
CA LEU A 50 27.22 -3.20 16.32
C LEU A 50 28.35 -3.43 17.32
N ARG A 51 28.52 -4.66 17.83
CA ARG A 51 29.63 -4.98 18.75
C ARG A 51 30.98 -4.70 18.10
N LEU A 52 31.16 -5.12 16.83
CA LEU A 52 32.37 -4.87 16.07
C LEU A 52 32.60 -3.36 15.86
N PHE A 53 31.56 -2.59 15.57
CA PHE A 53 31.65 -1.13 15.42
C PHE A 53 32.02 -0.42 16.72
N HIS A 54 31.35 -0.72 17.85
CA HIS A 54 31.64 -0.07 19.14
C HIS A 54 33.00 -0.48 19.71
N SER A 55 33.54 -1.63 19.31
CA SER A 55 34.89 -2.07 19.68
C SER A 55 36.02 -1.33 18.93
N GLN A 56 35.69 -0.50 17.95
CA GLN A 56 36.67 0.31 17.22
C GLN A 56 36.90 1.66 17.89
N VAL A 57 38.18 2.03 18.02
CA VAL A 57 38.62 3.37 18.43
C VAL A 57 39.71 3.82 17.45
N PRO A 58 39.54 4.93 16.69
CA PRO A 58 38.29 5.64 16.40
C PRO A 58 37.43 4.91 15.34
N PRO A 59 36.08 5.01 15.40
CA PRO A 59 35.19 4.40 14.44
C PRO A 59 35.25 5.07 13.07
N ASP A 60 35.42 4.28 12.01
CA ASP A 60 35.44 4.77 10.62
C ASP A 60 34.04 4.82 9.99
N GLU A 61 33.86 5.77 9.06
CA GLU A 61 32.59 5.96 8.34
C GLU A 61 32.20 4.72 7.51
N ALA A 62 33.17 3.97 6.98
CA ALA A 62 32.89 2.77 6.19
C ALA A 62 32.31 1.64 7.07
N SER A 63 32.91 1.37 8.23
CA SER A 63 32.37 0.44 9.22
C SER A 63 30.99 0.86 9.73
N ARG A 64 30.76 2.18 9.94
CA ARG A 64 29.44 2.72 10.30
C ARG A 64 28.38 2.40 9.25
N ILE A 65 28.66 2.67 7.98
CA ILE A 65 27.74 2.38 6.87
C ILE A 65 27.43 0.88 6.78
N LEU A 66 28.43 0.01 6.97
CA LEU A 66 28.24 -1.44 6.97
C LEU A 66 27.39 -1.93 8.15
N ALA A 67 27.61 -1.38 9.35
CA ALA A 67 26.79 -1.68 10.51
C ALA A 67 25.32 -1.26 10.29
N ILE A 68 25.09 -0.05 9.75
CA ILE A 68 23.75 0.40 9.36
C ILE A 68 23.12 -0.54 8.31
N ARG A 69 23.88 -1.02 7.32
CA ARG A 69 23.39 -1.99 6.32
C ARG A 69 23.03 -3.34 6.93
N ALA A 70 23.78 -3.82 7.92
CA ALA A 70 23.43 -5.02 8.67
C ALA A 70 22.10 -4.84 9.42
N CYS A 71 21.93 -3.70 10.11
CA CYS A 71 20.67 -3.32 10.74
C CYS A 71 19.51 -3.22 9.72
N ALA A 72 19.77 -2.67 8.53
CA ALA A 72 18.78 -2.54 7.46
C ALA A 72 18.25 -3.90 6.96
N ARG A 73 19.12 -4.92 6.92
CA ARG A 73 18.76 -6.28 6.47
C ARG A 73 17.99 -7.07 7.53
N ALA A 74 18.22 -6.75 8.80
CA ALA A 74 17.47 -7.30 9.94
C ALA A 74 16.19 -6.51 10.29
N GLU A 75 15.83 -5.49 9.52
CA GLU A 75 14.72 -4.56 9.81
C GLU A 75 14.84 -3.84 11.17
N ALA A 76 16.04 -3.83 11.77
CA ALA A 76 16.34 -3.19 13.05
C ALA A 76 16.68 -1.71 12.84
N TRP A 77 15.66 -0.87 12.61
CA TRP A 77 15.88 0.54 12.31
C TRP A 77 16.33 1.38 13.50
N ARG A 78 15.87 1.10 14.73
CA ARG A 78 16.24 1.90 15.92
C ARG A 78 17.76 1.86 16.21
N PRO A 79 18.41 0.69 16.25
CA PRO A 79 19.87 0.63 16.43
C PRO A 79 20.64 1.20 15.25
N ALA A 80 20.05 1.26 14.05
CA ALA A 80 20.67 1.95 12.91
C ALA A 80 20.72 3.47 13.12
N LEU A 81 19.75 4.04 13.84
CA LEU A 81 19.69 5.48 14.10
C LEU A 81 20.65 5.94 15.19
N SER A 82 20.89 5.12 16.22
CA SER A 82 21.86 5.47 17.27
C SER A 82 23.28 5.62 16.72
N LEU A 83 23.59 4.93 15.62
CA LEU A 83 24.86 5.09 14.90
C LEU A 83 25.02 6.45 14.21
N LEU A 84 23.95 7.25 14.13
CA LEU A 84 24.02 8.62 13.65
C LEU A 84 24.23 9.63 14.77
N ASP A 85 24.19 9.29 16.06
CA ASP A 85 24.25 10.30 17.14
C ASP A 85 25.58 11.09 17.17
N ALA A 86 26.64 10.53 16.59
CA ALA A 86 27.89 11.23 16.30
C ALA A 86 27.88 11.85 14.89
N PRO A 87 28.69 12.90 14.61
CA PRO A 87 28.78 13.49 13.27
C PRO A 87 29.09 12.42 12.22
N ALA A 88 28.19 12.32 11.25
CA ALA A 88 28.16 11.24 10.28
C ALA A 88 28.15 11.80 8.85
N GLY A 89 28.77 11.07 7.93
CA GLY A 89 28.75 11.45 6.53
C GLY A 89 27.38 11.23 5.90
N ILE A 90 27.19 11.82 4.71
CA ILE A 90 25.96 11.63 3.94
C ILE A 90 25.72 10.16 3.54
N GLY A 91 26.80 9.36 3.49
CA GLY A 91 26.73 7.92 3.26
C GLY A 91 25.99 7.17 4.38
N ALA A 92 26.29 7.49 5.64
CA ALA A 92 25.59 6.95 6.79
C ALA A 92 24.11 7.39 6.82
N TYR A 93 23.82 8.67 6.55
CA TYR A 93 22.44 9.17 6.45
C TYR A 93 21.63 8.42 5.38
N ASN A 94 22.20 8.23 4.19
CA ASN A 94 21.57 7.46 3.11
C ASN A 94 21.29 6.00 3.51
N ALA A 95 22.25 5.36 4.17
CA ALA A 95 22.10 3.99 4.65
C ALA A 95 21.00 3.89 5.72
N ALA A 96 20.91 4.86 6.63
CA ALA A 96 19.93 4.89 7.71
C ALA A 96 18.51 5.13 7.18
N ILE A 97 18.33 6.08 6.26
CA ILE A 97 17.04 6.32 5.56
C ILE A 97 16.61 5.04 4.82
N ALA A 98 17.54 4.37 4.15
CA ALA A 98 17.26 3.10 3.49
C ALA A 98 16.85 2.00 4.48
N ALA A 99 17.52 1.91 5.64
CA ALA A 99 17.21 0.98 6.73
C ALA A 99 15.78 1.20 7.28
N CYS A 100 15.45 2.44 7.63
CA CYS A 100 14.11 2.83 8.07
C CYS A 100 13.05 2.48 7.01
N GLY A 101 13.35 2.74 5.74
CA GLY A 101 12.46 2.40 4.65
C GLY A 101 12.28 0.89 4.41
N ARG A 102 13.25 0.04 4.76
CA ARG A 102 13.09 -1.43 4.70
C ARG A 102 12.20 -1.93 5.83
N ALA A 103 12.40 -1.40 7.03
CA ALA A 103 11.59 -1.71 8.21
C ALA A 103 10.17 -1.08 8.17
N GLY A 104 9.83 -0.29 7.16
CA GLY A 104 8.54 0.40 7.04
C GLY A 104 8.35 1.61 7.96
N ALA A 105 9.41 2.02 8.67
CA ALA A 105 9.44 3.18 9.58
C ALA A 105 9.66 4.49 8.80
N TRP A 106 8.68 4.90 7.99
CA TRP A 106 8.80 6.08 7.13
C TRP A 106 8.92 7.40 7.90
N GLN A 107 8.25 7.53 9.06
CA GLN A 107 8.37 8.72 9.89
C GLN A 107 9.81 8.90 10.38
N ALA A 108 10.45 7.81 10.78
CA ALA A 108 11.86 7.80 11.17
C ALA A 108 12.77 8.11 9.97
N ALA A 109 12.44 7.61 8.77
CA ALA A 109 13.18 7.99 7.56
C ALA A 109 13.09 9.51 7.28
N LEU A 110 11.93 10.13 7.52
CA LEU A 110 11.74 11.58 7.35
C LEU A 110 12.44 12.41 8.43
N SER A 111 12.47 11.95 9.68
CA SER A 111 13.22 12.65 10.73
C SER A 111 14.71 12.67 10.41
N VAL A 112 15.25 11.55 9.92
CA VAL A 112 16.64 11.46 9.46
C VAL A 112 16.89 12.35 8.22
N TRP A 113 15.97 12.39 7.26
CA TRP A 113 16.03 13.31 6.12
C TRP A 113 16.09 14.78 6.56
N ARG A 114 15.24 15.19 7.51
CA ARG A 114 15.25 16.56 8.07
C ARG A 114 16.53 16.85 8.84
N ARG A 115 16.99 15.90 9.64
CA ARG A 115 18.24 16.02 10.37
C ARG A 115 19.45 16.18 9.43
N ALA A 116 19.50 15.41 8.34
CA ALA A 116 20.54 15.54 7.31
C ALA A 116 20.53 16.90 6.59
N GLN A 117 19.42 17.66 6.66
CA GLN A 117 19.34 19.02 6.11
C GLN A 117 19.86 20.09 7.08
N THR A 118 19.76 19.86 8.38
CA THR A 118 20.11 20.83 9.43
C THR A 118 21.47 20.58 10.05
N ASP A 119 22.04 19.38 9.87
CA ASP A 119 23.35 19.02 10.40
C ASP A 119 24.46 19.77 9.62
N GLY A 120 24.94 20.87 10.20
CA GLY A 120 25.97 21.71 9.60
C GLY A 120 27.34 21.02 9.43
N ALA A 121 27.54 19.86 10.06
CA ALA A 121 28.74 19.04 9.90
C ALA A 121 28.67 18.11 8.67
N ALA A 122 27.48 17.90 8.09
CA ALA A 122 27.28 17.03 6.93
C ALA A 122 27.15 17.86 5.64
N PRO A 123 27.69 17.38 4.49
CA PRO A 123 27.48 18.05 3.21
C PRO A 123 25.99 18.05 2.83
N SER A 124 25.56 19.09 2.11
CA SER A 124 24.17 19.28 1.67
C SER A 124 23.56 18.00 1.07
N PRO A 125 22.28 17.67 1.39
CA PRO A 125 21.63 16.47 0.89
C PRO A 125 21.72 16.34 -0.63
N THR A 126 22.25 15.20 -1.08
CA THR A 126 22.41 14.89 -2.52
C THR A 126 21.12 14.31 -3.10
N GLY A 127 21.05 14.22 -4.44
CA GLY A 127 19.95 13.55 -5.15
C GLY A 127 19.72 12.10 -4.69
N VAL A 128 20.77 11.41 -4.24
CA VAL A 128 20.68 10.06 -3.65
C VAL A 128 19.90 10.06 -2.34
N THR A 129 20.13 11.07 -1.50
CA THR A 129 19.45 11.25 -0.19
C THR A 129 17.96 11.50 -0.38
N ILE A 130 17.62 12.41 -1.31
CA ILE A 130 16.23 12.70 -1.69
C ILE A 130 15.55 11.43 -2.19
N THR A 131 16.18 10.73 -3.13
CA THR A 131 15.65 9.49 -3.71
C THR A 131 15.46 8.39 -2.65
N ALA A 132 16.38 8.27 -1.70
CA ALA A 132 16.28 7.31 -0.60
C ALA A 132 15.10 7.61 0.32
N ALA A 133 14.87 8.88 0.67
CA ALA A 133 13.77 9.33 1.51
C ALA A 133 12.41 9.09 0.82
N ILE A 134 12.29 9.51 -0.45
CA ILE A 134 11.11 9.23 -1.29
C ILE A 134 10.85 7.73 -1.39
N ALA A 135 11.90 6.92 -1.63
CA ALA A 135 11.77 5.48 -1.73
C ALA A 135 11.37 4.81 -0.39
N ALA A 136 11.81 5.34 0.75
CA ALA A 136 11.38 4.88 2.06
C ALA A 136 9.88 5.13 2.27
N CYS A 137 9.40 6.34 1.97
CA CYS A 137 7.97 6.67 1.95
C CYS A 137 7.19 5.77 0.98
N GLY A 138 7.72 5.54 -0.23
CA GLY A 138 7.09 4.67 -1.23
C GLY A 138 7.03 3.20 -0.85
N ARG A 139 8.03 2.67 -0.12
CA ARG A 139 7.96 1.32 0.47
C ARG A 139 6.89 1.24 1.56
N ALA A 140 6.72 2.33 2.30
CA ALA A 140 5.62 2.50 3.24
C ALA A 140 4.28 2.91 2.57
N ARG A 141 4.24 3.05 1.24
CA ARG A 141 3.07 3.50 0.47
C ARG A 141 2.51 4.86 0.91
N GLU A 142 3.35 5.69 1.50
CA GLU A 142 3.06 7.07 1.90
C GLU A 142 3.41 8.04 0.78
N TRP A 143 2.60 8.02 -0.29
CA TRP A 143 2.84 8.85 -1.47
C TRP A 143 2.81 10.35 -1.15
N ARG A 144 1.94 10.82 -0.24
CA ARG A 144 1.88 12.24 0.15
C ARG A 144 3.19 12.71 0.78
N ALA A 145 3.70 11.94 1.74
CA ALA A 145 5.00 12.20 2.33
C ALA A 145 6.13 12.14 1.29
N ALA A 146 6.07 11.21 0.34
CA ALA A 146 7.03 11.13 -0.76
C ALA A 146 6.98 12.39 -1.66
N LEU A 147 5.79 12.91 -1.96
CA LEU A 147 5.61 14.15 -2.70
C LEU A 147 6.10 15.36 -1.90
N THR A 148 5.81 15.43 -0.60
CA THR A 148 6.31 16.51 0.27
C THR A 148 7.84 16.58 0.21
N VAL A 149 8.53 15.44 0.33
CA VAL A 149 10.00 15.40 0.21
C VAL A 149 10.47 15.87 -1.18
N LEU A 150 9.77 15.47 -2.25
CA LEU A 150 10.11 15.93 -3.61
C LEU A 150 9.96 17.44 -3.75
N ARG A 151 8.86 18.02 -3.25
CA ARG A 151 8.59 19.47 -3.30
C ARG A 151 9.53 20.27 -2.38
N GLU A 152 9.83 19.75 -1.18
CA GLU A 152 10.86 20.32 -0.28
C GLU A 152 12.24 20.35 -0.94
N ALA A 153 12.57 19.32 -1.74
CA ALA A 153 13.80 19.29 -2.50
C ALA A 153 13.78 20.32 -3.64
N GLU A 154 12.69 20.44 -4.40
CA GLU A 154 12.52 21.44 -5.46
C GLU A 154 12.76 22.87 -4.96
N GLY A 155 12.27 23.21 -3.77
CA GLY A 155 12.45 24.54 -3.17
C GLY A 155 13.91 24.90 -2.86
N ARG A 156 14.83 23.95 -2.89
CA ARG A 156 16.26 24.19 -2.65
C ARG A 156 17.13 23.95 -3.88
N ARG A 157 16.85 22.87 -4.61
CA ARG A 157 17.61 22.45 -5.79
C ARG A 157 16.72 21.62 -6.70
N ARG A 158 16.89 21.79 -8.02
CA ARG A 158 16.23 20.93 -9.01
C ARG A 158 16.53 19.45 -8.73
N PRO A 159 15.53 18.62 -8.35
CA PRO A 159 15.73 17.19 -8.13
C PRO A 159 16.03 16.49 -9.45
N ALA A 160 16.84 15.43 -9.40
CA ALA A 160 17.13 14.60 -10.57
C ALA A 160 15.91 13.74 -10.98
N ALA A 161 15.83 13.30 -12.24
CA ALA A 161 14.79 12.36 -12.69
C ALA A 161 14.64 11.10 -11.83
N SER A 162 15.71 10.62 -11.19
CA SER A 162 15.61 9.50 -10.25
C SER A 162 14.66 9.77 -9.08
N ALA A 163 14.58 11.02 -8.61
CA ALA A 163 13.65 11.44 -7.56
C ALA A 163 12.20 11.48 -8.07
N TYR A 164 11.93 12.02 -9.26
CA TYR A 164 10.60 12.00 -9.89
C TYR A 164 10.13 10.57 -10.15
N HIS A 165 11.00 9.72 -10.71
CA HIS A 165 10.68 8.31 -10.93
C HIS A 165 10.40 7.58 -9.61
N ALA A 166 11.19 7.84 -8.56
CA ALA A 166 10.95 7.26 -7.23
C ALA A 166 9.61 7.73 -6.63
N ALA A 167 9.23 9.00 -6.82
CA ALA A 167 7.96 9.55 -6.37
C ALA A 167 6.78 8.98 -7.15
N ALA A 168 6.89 8.88 -8.47
CA ALA A 168 5.87 8.24 -9.32
C ALA A 168 5.68 6.77 -8.92
N ARG A 169 6.77 6.06 -8.63
CA ARG A 169 6.72 4.68 -8.14
C ARG A 169 6.15 4.58 -6.73
N ALA A 170 6.34 5.59 -5.87
CA ALA A 170 5.69 5.65 -4.57
C ALA A 170 4.17 5.82 -4.72
N CYS A 171 3.73 6.67 -5.66
CA CYS A 171 2.32 6.85 -6.02
C CYS A 171 1.71 5.55 -6.58
N GLU A 172 2.36 4.87 -7.54
CA GLU A 172 1.90 3.56 -8.06
C GLU A 172 1.77 2.51 -6.97
N ARG A 173 2.76 2.40 -6.07
CA ARG A 173 2.68 1.46 -4.93
C ARG A 173 1.53 1.78 -3.97
N ALA A 174 1.16 3.05 -3.86
CA ALA A 174 -0.03 3.49 -3.11
C ALA A 174 -1.34 3.36 -3.91
N GLY A 175 -1.26 2.96 -5.19
CA GLY A 175 -2.36 2.89 -6.14
C GLY A 175 -2.84 4.26 -6.62
N GLU A 176 -2.08 5.33 -6.41
CA GLU A 176 -2.38 6.69 -6.87
C GLU A 176 -1.83 6.91 -8.28
N TRP A 177 -2.41 6.18 -9.24
CA TRP A 177 -1.97 6.20 -10.64
C TRP A 177 -2.09 7.59 -11.29
N ARG A 178 -3.07 8.43 -10.89
CA ARG A 178 -3.21 9.81 -11.42
C ARG A 178 -2.01 10.69 -11.09
N GLU A 179 -1.62 10.69 -9.82
CA GLU A 179 -0.43 11.42 -9.35
C GLU A 179 0.86 10.84 -9.95
N ALA A 180 0.91 9.51 -10.12
CA ALA A 180 2.03 8.88 -10.81
C ALA A 180 2.14 9.35 -12.28
N LEU A 181 1.02 9.43 -13.01
CA LEU A 181 1.00 9.92 -14.40
C LEU A 181 1.38 11.41 -14.49
N ARG A 182 0.83 12.25 -13.61
CA ARG A 182 1.20 13.67 -13.52
C ARG A 182 2.71 13.85 -13.33
N LEU A 183 3.32 13.09 -12.41
CA LEU A 183 4.78 13.15 -12.20
C LEU A 183 5.58 12.67 -13.42
N LEU A 184 5.08 11.66 -14.14
CA LEU A 184 5.72 11.16 -15.35
C LEU A 184 5.62 12.16 -16.51
N GLU A 185 4.52 12.91 -16.59
CA GLU A 185 4.34 14.04 -17.52
C GLU A 185 5.29 15.20 -17.16
N GLU A 186 5.39 15.57 -15.88
CA GLU A 186 6.37 16.56 -15.40
C GLU A 186 7.81 16.13 -15.75
N MET A 187 8.13 14.84 -15.64
CA MET A 187 9.45 14.31 -16.00
C MET A 187 9.68 14.29 -17.52
N ARG A 188 8.63 14.02 -18.32
CA ARG A 188 8.69 14.09 -19.79
C ARG A 188 8.93 15.52 -20.28
N GLY A 189 8.25 16.51 -19.68
CA GLY A 189 8.44 17.94 -20.00
C GLY A 189 9.86 18.45 -19.69
N ARG A 190 10.59 17.75 -18.82
CA ARG A 190 12.00 18.07 -18.47
C ARG A 190 13.03 17.41 -19.40
N GLY A 191 12.60 16.57 -20.33
CA GLY A 191 13.48 15.82 -21.24
C GLY A 191 14.15 14.59 -20.62
N GLU A 192 13.78 14.20 -19.40
CA GLU A 192 14.47 13.14 -18.64
C GLU A 192 13.63 11.84 -18.59
N TYR A 193 13.23 11.31 -19.76
CA TYR A 193 12.27 10.19 -19.87
C TYR A 193 12.91 8.82 -20.15
N SER A 194 13.09 8.00 -19.12
CA SER A 194 13.72 6.68 -19.21
C SER A 194 12.77 5.54 -19.63
N GLN A 195 13.32 4.39 -20.06
CA GLN A 195 12.52 3.18 -20.33
C GLN A 195 11.74 2.70 -19.09
N ALA A 196 12.33 2.82 -17.89
CA ALA A 196 11.65 2.50 -16.64
C ALA A 196 10.43 3.41 -16.39
N ALA A 197 10.49 4.67 -16.84
CA ALA A 197 9.37 5.61 -16.81
C ALA A 197 8.23 5.19 -17.73
N ARG A 198 8.56 4.76 -18.97
CA ARG A 198 7.58 4.22 -19.94
C ARG A 198 6.81 3.02 -19.37
N GLN A 199 7.54 2.03 -18.83
CA GLN A 199 6.91 0.85 -18.23
C GLN A 199 6.03 1.20 -17.01
N LEU A 200 6.40 2.24 -16.25
CA LEU A 200 5.57 2.72 -15.14
C LEU A 200 4.32 3.44 -15.68
N GLU A 201 4.46 4.27 -16.71
CA GLU A 201 3.34 4.95 -17.37
C GLU A 201 2.33 3.95 -17.91
N GLU A 202 2.77 2.92 -18.62
CA GLU A 202 1.91 1.87 -19.16
C GLU A 202 1.13 1.13 -18.07
N ARG A 203 1.79 0.78 -16.96
CA ARG A 203 1.14 0.16 -15.79
C ARG A 203 0.12 1.10 -15.15
N CYS A 204 0.47 2.35 -14.92
CA CYS A 204 -0.45 3.36 -14.36
C CYS A 204 -1.63 3.63 -15.30
N ARG A 205 -1.43 3.64 -16.63
CA ARG A 205 -2.50 3.77 -17.62
C ARG A 205 -3.38 2.52 -17.65
N ALA A 206 -2.80 1.32 -17.52
CA ALA A 206 -3.57 0.08 -17.41
C ALA A 206 -4.43 0.06 -16.14
N GLU A 207 -3.88 0.48 -15.00
CA GLU A 207 -4.64 0.69 -13.76
C GLU A 207 -5.72 1.76 -13.93
N GLY A 208 -5.41 2.89 -14.57
CA GLY A 208 -6.37 3.96 -14.86
C GLY A 208 -7.53 3.48 -15.75
N ARG A 209 -7.25 2.69 -16.79
CA ARG A 209 -8.29 2.04 -17.60
C ARG A 209 -9.10 1.06 -16.76
N ALA A 210 -8.43 0.22 -15.97
CA ALA A 210 -9.08 -0.74 -15.08
C ALA A 210 -9.98 -0.09 -14.03
N TYR A 211 -9.69 1.14 -13.57
CA TYR A 211 -10.46 1.86 -12.55
C TYR A 211 -11.24 3.06 -13.08
N SER A 212 -11.27 3.26 -14.40
CA SER A 212 -11.97 4.36 -15.07
C SER A 212 -13.44 4.47 -14.65
N HIS A 213 -14.10 3.33 -14.45
CA HIS A 213 -15.48 3.23 -13.99
C HIS A 213 -15.71 3.66 -12.53
N LEU A 214 -14.65 3.74 -11.71
CA LEU A 214 -14.69 4.21 -10.32
C LEU A 214 -14.24 5.67 -10.17
N SER A 215 -13.92 6.34 -11.28
CA SER A 215 -13.30 7.67 -11.30
C SER A 215 -14.11 8.77 -10.61
N GLY A 216 -15.45 8.63 -10.60
CA GLY A 216 -16.39 9.55 -9.96
C GLY A 216 -16.70 9.22 -8.48
N LEU A 217 -16.10 8.17 -7.92
CA LEU A 217 -16.31 7.80 -6.52
C LEU A 217 -15.19 8.34 -5.63
N ARG A 218 -15.54 8.73 -4.40
CA ARG A 218 -14.59 9.17 -3.40
C ARG A 218 -13.76 7.97 -2.92
N ARG A 219 -12.44 8.06 -3.04
CA ARG A 219 -11.52 7.03 -2.53
C ARG A 219 -11.28 7.24 -1.04
N VAL A 220 -11.55 6.20 -0.25
CA VAL A 220 -11.36 6.16 1.21
C VAL A 220 -10.24 5.18 1.54
N ARG A 221 -9.52 5.45 2.63
CA ARG A 221 -8.40 4.63 3.12
C ARG A 221 -8.60 4.33 4.59
N ALA A 222 -8.41 3.08 4.99
CA ALA A 222 -8.30 2.77 6.43
C ALA A 222 -7.06 3.47 7.02
N THR A 223 -7.22 4.08 8.19
CA THR A 223 -6.17 4.85 8.88
C THR A 223 -5.41 3.99 9.89
N GLY A 224 -5.84 2.77 10.17
CA GLY A 224 -5.18 1.83 11.08
C GLY A 224 -4.29 0.78 10.41
N GLY A 225 -3.21 0.43 11.10
CA GLY A 225 -2.25 -0.60 10.71
C GLY A 225 -1.00 -0.06 10.00
N GLY A 226 0.04 -0.90 9.94
CA GLY A 226 1.28 -0.56 9.23
C GLY A 226 1.03 -0.18 7.77
N ALA A 227 1.97 0.53 7.16
CA ALA A 227 1.98 0.93 5.75
C ALA A 227 1.40 -0.10 4.73
N ARG A 228 1.73 -1.38 4.90
CA ARG A 228 1.25 -2.48 4.05
C ARG A 228 -0.25 -2.78 4.22
N ALA A 229 -0.82 -2.58 5.40
CA ALA A 229 -2.25 -2.78 5.68
C ALA A 229 -3.09 -1.62 5.12
N ARG A 230 -2.64 -0.37 5.31
CA ARG A 230 -3.37 0.84 4.86
C ARG A 230 -3.64 0.85 3.36
N ALA A 231 -2.70 0.39 2.53
CA ALA A 231 -2.92 0.30 1.08
C ALA A 231 -3.65 -0.96 0.61
N ARG A 232 -3.70 -2.02 1.42
CA ARG A 232 -4.61 -3.16 1.18
C ARG A 232 -6.06 -2.82 1.52
N ASN A 233 -6.30 -1.71 2.21
CA ASN A 233 -7.62 -1.30 2.68
C ASN A 233 -8.11 0.01 2.03
N ALA A 234 -7.55 0.39 0.88
CA ALA A 234 -8.11 1.48 0.08
C ALA A 234 -9.33 0.96 -0.71
N CYS A 235 -10.44 1.68 -0.63
CA CYS A 235 -11.68 1.37 -1.34
C CYS A 235 -12.33 2.65 -1.87
N TRP A 236 -13.29 2.49 -2.78
CA TRP A 236 -14.11 3.57 -3.28
C TRP A 236 -15.43 3.56 -2.51
N ALA A 237 -15.69 4.60 -1.73
CA ALA A 237 -16.89 4.68 -0.91
C ALA A 237 -18.14 4.77 -1.81
N ILE A 238 -19.15 3.99 -1.43
CA ILE A 238 -20.45 3.95 -2.12
C ILE A 238 -21.63 4.12 -1.15
N GLY A 239 -21.40 4.16 0.16
CA GLY A 239 -22.46 4.36 1.12
C GLY A 239 -22.04 4.22 2.57
N ARG A 240 -23.00 4.41 3.46
CA ARG A 240 -22.88 4.27 4.91
C ARG A 240 -23.98 3.36 5.43
N TYR A 241 -23.64 2.55 6.42
CA TYR A 241 -24.51 1.52 6.95
C TYR A 241 -24.52 1.55 8.49
N THR A 242 -25.70 1.55 9.11
CA THR A 242 -25.88 1.53 10.57
C THR A 242 -26.60 0.24 10.99
N THR A 243 -26.24 -0.31 12.15
CA THR A 243 -26.91 -1.49 12.69
C THR A 243 -26.84 -1.53 14.21
N PRO A 244 -27.94 -1.92 14.89
CA PRO A 244 -27.92 -2.15 16.32
C PRO A 244 -27.08 -3.38 16.72
N ALA A 245 -26.73 -4.26 15.77
CA ALA A 245 -25.91 -5.45 16.03
C ALA A 245 -24.45 -5.11 16.40
N LEU A 246 -24.00 -3.90 16.06
CA LEU A 246 -22.67 -3.38 16.37
C LEU A 246 -22.76 -2.35 17.50
N PRO A 247 -21.76 -2.30 18.40
CA PRO A 247 -21.71 -1.32 19.48
C PRO A 247 -21.22 0.02 18.93
N LEU A 248 -22.03 0.65 18.07
CA LEU A 248 -21.74 1.94 17.45
C LEU A 248 -22.29 3.06 18.33
N ALA A 249 -21.52 4.12 18.54
CA ALA A 249 -22.01 5.31 19.24
C ALA A 249 -23.04 6.08 18.38
N PRO A 250 -23.88 6.95 18.98
CA PRO A 250 -24.83 7.76 18.23
C PRO A 250 -24.14 8.58 17.13
N GLY A 251 -24.58 8.42 15.87
CA GLY A 251 -24.01 9.09 14.70
C GLY A 251 -22.84 8.34 14.01
N GLU A 252 -22.40 7.20 14.56
CA GLU A 252 -21.40 6.35 13.92
C GLU A 252 -22.03 5.41 12.89
N ALA A 253 -21.26 5.12 11.83
CA ALA A 253 -21.67 4.18 10.80
C ALA A 253 -20.49 3.32 10.32
N VAL A 254 -20.84 2.26 9.61
CA VAL A 254 -19.93 1.42 8.84
C VAL A 254 -19.87 1.98 7.42
N ALA A 255 -18.68 2.35 6.96
CA ALA A 255 -18.45 2.73 5.59
C ALA A 255 -18.55 1.50 4.67
N VAL A 256 -19.31 1.64 3.59
CA VAL A 256 -19.45 0.64 2.52
C VAL A 256 -18.62 1.08 1.33
N GLY A 257 -17.72 0.23 0.88
CA GLY A 257 -16.82 0.55 -0.24
C GLY A 257 -16.65 -0.59 -1.23
N LEU A 258 -16.25 -0.24 -2.45
CA LEU A 258 -15.82 -1.18 -3.47
C LEU A 258 -14.31 -1.27 -3.51
N GLN A 259 -13.77 -2.47 -3.61
CA GLN A 259 -12.36 -2.73 -3.76
C GLN A 259 -12.14 -3.75 -4.88
N PRO A 260 -11.59 -3.34 -6.04
CA PRO A 260 -11.27 -4.26 -7.13
C PRO A 260 -10.26 -5.32 -6.68
N ASP A 261 -10.42 -6.55 -7.17
CA ASP A 261 -9.42 -7.58 -6.89
C ASP A 261 -8.15 -7.37 -7.72
N ARG A 262 -7.00 -7.78 -7.18
CA ARG A 262 -5.69 -7.63 -7.84
C ARG A 262 -5.48 -8.64 -8.97
N ALA A 263 -6.36 -9.63 -9.12
CA ALA A 263 -6.36 -10.59 -10.20
C ALA A 263 -7.21 -10.06 -11.39
N PRO A 264 -6.60 -9.60 -12.48
CA PRO A 264 -7.33 -9.00 -13.60
C PRO A 264 -8.11 -10.01 -14.45
N ALA A 265 -7.83 -11.32 -14.32
CA ALA A 265 -8.40 -12.37 -15.17
C ALA A 265 -9.92 -12.57 -15.00
N ARG A 266 -10.48 -12.24 -13.84
CA ARG A 266 -11.93 -12.27 -13.58
C ARG A 266 -12.40 -10.89 -13.13
N ASN A 267 -13.61 -10.48 -13.48
CA ASN A 267 -14.17 -9.20 -13.06
C ASN A 267 -14.64 -9.27 -11.60
N CYS A 268 -13.70 -9.55 -10.71
CA CYS A 268 -13.95 -9.74 -9.29
C CYS A 268 -13.67 -8.46 -8.51
N PHE A 269 -14.53 -8.18 -7.54
CA PHE A 269 -14.39 -7.07 -6.61
C PHE A 269 -14.86 -7.51 -5.23
N LYS A 270 -14.37 -6.78 -4.23
CA LYS A 270 -14.71 -6.95 -2.83
C LYS A 270 -15.59 -5.78 -2.44
N LEU A 271 -16.81 -6.07 -2.03
CA LEU A 271 -17.64 -5.13 -1.30
C LEU A 271 -17.15 -5.17 0.15
N VAL A 272 -16.50 -4.10 0.59
CA VAL A 272 -15.76 -4.03 1.86
C VAL A 272 -16.47 -3.12 2.85
N PHE A 273 -16.36 -3.49 4.13
CA PHE A 273 -17.03 -2.80 5.23
C PHE A 273 -15.99 -2.40 6.27
N PHE A 274 -15.98 -1.13 6.68
CA PHE A 274 -15.03 -0.58 7.65
C PHE A 274 -15.75 0.28 8.68
N PHE A 275 -15.26 0.28 9.92
CA PHE A 275 -15.71 1.27 10.90
C PHE A 275 -15.25 2.67 10.48
N GLU A 276 -16.12 3.68 10.57
CA GLU A 276 -15.74 5.06 10.23
C GLU A 276 -14.87 5.73 11.28
N GLN A 277 -14.81 5.21 12.51
CA GLN A 277 -13.92 5.73 13.53
C GLN A 277 -12.53 5.11 13.43
N PRO A 278 -11.46 5.85 13.80
CA PRO A 278 -10.12 5.28 13.95
C PRO A 278 -10.19 4.08 14.93
N PRO A 279 -9.60 2.92 14.59
CA PRO A 279 -8.55 2.70 13.59
C PRO A 279 -9.05 2.36 12.16
N HIS A 280 -10.31 2.64 11.81
CA HIS A 280 -10.98 2.18 10.59
C HIS A 280 -10.77 0.68 10.33
N ALA A 281 -11.00 -0.12 11.38
CA ALA A 281 -10.84 -1.56 11.31
C ALA A 281 -11.78 -2.15 10.25
N LYS A 282 -11.31 -3.20 9.57
CA LYS A 282 -12.09 -3.89 8.54
C LYS A 282 -13.07 -4.83 9.23
N LEU A 283 -14.37 -4.53 9.14
CA LEU A 283 -15.45 -5.38 9.66
C LEU A 283 -15.57 -6.67 8.85
N GLY A 284 -15.51 -6.56 7.52
CA GLY A 284 -15.78 -7.68 6.64
C GLY A 284 -15.64 -7.35 5.16
N PHE A 285 -15.86 -8.36 4.32
CA PHE A 285 -16.05 -8.18 2.88
C PHE A 285 -16.87 -9.30 2.25
N LEU A 286 -17.61 -8.96 1.19
CA LEU A 286 -18.20 -9.90 0.25
C LEU A 286 -17.34 -9.94 -1.01
N LEU A 287 -17.02 -11.15 -1.50
CA LEU A 287 -16.34 -11.35 -2.78
C LEU A 287 -17.38 -11.58 -3.87
N LEU A 288 -17.35 -10.72 -4.88
CA LEU A 288 -18.33 -10.65 -5.94
C LEU A 288 -17.63 -10.82 -7.29
N GLU A 289 -18.30 -11.48 -8.24
CA GLU A 289 -17.87 -11.63 -9.62
C GLU A 289 -18.99 -11.13 -10.53
N ASN A 290 -18.71 -10.10 -11.33
CA ASN A 290 -19.72 -9.54 -12.24
C ASN A 290 -19.44 -9.95 -13.68
N SER A 291 -20.46 -10.42 -14.39
CA SER A 291 -20.32 -10.82 -15.79
C SER A 291 -20.01 -9.62 -16.69
N MET A 292 -19.03 -9.77 -17.58
CA MET A 292 -18.72 -8.78 -18.62
C MET A 292 -19.94 -8.63 -19.54
N GLY A 293 -20.51 -7.41 -19.65
CA GLY A 293 -21.69 -7.14 -20.48
C GLY A 293 -23.03 -7.66 -19.94
N GLY A 294 -23.01 -8.49 -18.90
CA GLY A 294 -24.22 -9.05 -18.28
C GLY A 294 -24.66 -8.25 -17.06
N ARG A 295 -25.98 -8.09 -16.92
CA ARG A 295 -26.62 -7.55 -15.71
C ARG A 295 -26.55 -8.55 -14.55
N ARG A 296 -25.44 -9.27 -14.31
CA ARG A 296 -25.34 -10.27 -13.24
C ARG A 296 -24.23 -9.93 -12.25
N SER A 297 -24.55 -10.08 -10.96
CA SER A 297 -23.57 -10.07 -9.88
C SER A 297 -23.60 -11.40 -9.14
N ALA A 298 -22.47 -12.08 -9.05
CA ALA A 298 -22.37 -13.41 -8.43
C ALA A 298 -21.64 -13.34 -7.09
N LEU A 299 -22.27 -13.79 -6.01
CA LEU A 299 -21.64 -13.92 -4.70
C LEU A 299 -20.77 -15.18 -4.64
N ARG A 300 -19.50 -15.04 -4.22
CA ARG A 300 -18.51 -16.13 -4.12
C ARG A 300 -18.03 -16.41 -2.71
N GLY A 301 -18.13 -15.42 -1.82
CA GLY A 301 -17.68 -15.58 -0.45
C GLY A 301 -17.97 -14.37 0.42
N LEU A 302 -17.89 -14.62 1.72
CA LEU A 302 -18.06 -13.63 2.77
C LEU A 302 -16.94 -13.84 3.78
N TRP A 303 -16.36 -12.77 4.29
CA TRP A 303 -15.50 -12.81 5.46
C TRP A 303 -15.94 -11.72 6.43
N ILE A 304 -16.01 -12.07 7.71
CA ILE A 304 -16.33 -11.18 8.82
C ILE A 304 -15.23 -11.39 9.85
N ASP A 305 -14.77 -10.28 10.42
CA ASP A 305 -13.81 -10.27 11.50
C ASP A 305 -14.30 -11.13 12.67
N GLU A 306 -13.38 -11.84 13.31
CA GLU A 306 -13.70 -12.82 14.34
C GLU A 306 -14.40 -12.20 15.55
N SER A 307 -14.02 -10.97 15.94
CA SER A 307 -14.66 -10.26 17.07
C SER A 307 -16.12 -9.88 16.80
N CYS A 308 -16.55 -9.91 15.54
CA CYS A 308 -17.88 -9.48 15.11
C CYS A 308 -18.78 -10.66 14.67
N ARG A 309 -18.31 -11.91 14.76
CA ARG A 309 -19.11 -13.09 14.42
C ARG A 309 -20.23 -13.32 15.45
N GLY A 310 -21.27 -14.06 15.06
CA GLY A 310 -22.42 -14.38 15.91
C GLY A 310 -23.48 -13.28 16.06
N ARG A 311 -23.23 -12.07 15.54
CA ARG A 311 -24.13 -10.91 15.66
C ARG A 311 -25.16 -10.77 14.53
N GLY A 312 -25.38 -11.82 13.72
CA GLY A 312 -26.31 -11.76 12.58
C GLY A 312 -25.84 -10.96 11.35
N LEU A 313 -24.65 -10.35 11.39
CA LEU A 313 -24.10 -9.49 10.32
C LEU A 313 -24.08 -10.14 8.94
N SER A 314 -23.90 -11.47 8.84
CA SER A 314 -23.94 -12.17 7.55
C SER A 314 -25.21 -11.87 6.76
N LYS A 315 -26.37 -11.83 7.43
CA LYS A 315 -27.67 -11.54 6.83
C LYS A 315 -27.72 -10.09 6.32
N GLU A 316 -27.26 -9.16 7.14
CA GLU A 316 -27.30 -7.73 6.81
C GLU A 316 -26.33 -7.38 5.68
N LEU A 317 -25.10 -7.91 5.69
CA LEU A 317 -24.13 -7.66 4.62
C LEU A 317 -24.62 -8.23 3.27
N VAL A 318 -25.24 -9.41 3.27
CA VAL A 318 -25.88 -9.98 2.07
C VAL A 318 -27.04 -9.10 1.61
N ALA A 319 -27.88 -8.60 2.52
CA ALA A 319 -28.95 -7.66 2.18
C ALA A 319 -28.40 -6.39 1.52
N ILE A 320 -27.29 -5.83 2.01
CA ILE A 320 -26.65 -4.64 1.40
C ILE A 320 -26.25 -4.95 -0.04
N TRP A 321 -25.63 -6.08 -0.31
CA TRP A 321 -25.30 -6.49 -1.69
C TRP A 321 -26.54 -6.65 -2.57
N LEU A 322 -27.61 -7.26 -2.07
CA LEU A 322 -28.87 -7.41 -2.80
C LEU A 322 -29.51 -6.05 -3.10
N ARG A 323 -29.53 -5.12 -2.13
CA ARG A 323 -30.01 -3.75 -2.32
C ARG A 323 -29.21 -3.02 -3.39
N LEU A 324 -27.89 -3.16 -3.40
CA LEU A 324 -27.04 -2.60 -4.45
C LEU A 324 -27.34 -3.20 -5.82
N CYS A 325 -27.64 -4.51 -5.90
CA CYS A 325 -28.05 -5.16 -7.14
C CYS A 325 -29.38 -4.59 -7.66
N LEU A 326 -30.39 -4.49 -6.79
CA LEU A 326 -31.70 -3.94 -7.14
C LEU A 326 -31.59 -2.50 -7.66
N VAL A 327 -30.92 -1.63 -6.91
CA VAL A 327 -30.71 -0.22 -7.27
C VAL A 327 -29.93 -0.10 -8.59
N ALA A 328 -28.90 -0.92 -8.78
CA ALA A 328 -28.11 -0.91 -10.01
C ALA A 328 -28.77 -1.67 -11.17
N GLY A 329 -29.94 -2.32 -10.99
CA GLY A 329 -30.59 -3.17 -12.00
C GLY A 329 -29.75 -4.38 -12.41
N LEU A 330 -29.05 -4.98 -11.45
CA LEU A 330 -28.31 -6.24 -11.58
C LEU A 330 -29.15 -7.39 -11.03
N VAL A 331 -29.10 -8.52 -11.70
CA VAL A 331 -29.62 -9.81 -11.26
C VAL A 331 -28.61 -10.43 -10.31
N PRO A 332 -28.95 -10.57 -9.02
CA PRO A 332 -28.10 -11.28 -8.09
C PRO A 332 -28.10 -12.78 -8.43
N SER A 333 -26.94 -13.38 -8.30
CA SER A 333 -26.71 -14.80 -8.55
C SER A 333 -25.63 -15.30 -7.59
N THR A 334 -25.39 -16.59 -7.59
CA THR A 334 -24.25 -17.17 -6.89
C THR A 334 -23.40 -17.96 -7.87
N ALA A 335 -22.11 -18.03 -7.56
CA ALA A 335 -21.20 -19.01 -8.13
C ALA A 335 -20.66 -19.86 -6.97
N ARG A 336 -19.80 -20.85 -7.22
CA ARG A 336 -19.14 -21.70 -6.20
C ARG A 336 -18.87 -20.93 -4.89
N ILE A 337 -19.66 -21.21 -3.86
CA ILE A 337 -19.69 -20.45 -2.59
C ILE A 337 -18.74 -21.15 -1.61
N ASN A 338 -17.65 -20.48 -1.24
CA ASN A 338 -16.63 -21.07 -0.36
C ASN A 338 -16.99 -21.06 1.14
N LYS A 339 -18.27 -20.88 1.48
CA LYS A 339 -18.82 -20.90 2.85
C LYS A 339 -20.29 -21.37 2.87
N PRO A 340 -20.58 -22.60 3.34
CA PRO A 340 -21.94 -23.15 3.36
C PRO A 340 -22.96 -22.32 4.13
N LEU A 341 -22.56 -21.62 5.21
CA LEU A 341 -23.46 -20.75 5.98
C LEU A 341 -24.09 -19.62 5.16
N ILE A 342 -23.45 -19.20 4.06
CA ILE A 342 -24.01 -18.19 3.16
C ILE A 342 -25.20 -18.76 2.38
N ALA A 343 -25.11 -20.03 1.94
CA ALA A 343 -26.20 -20.70 1.24
C ALA A 343 -27.47 -20.75 2.11
N HIS A 344 -27.31 -21.11 3.38
CA HIS A 344 -28.41 -21.10 4.34
C HIS A 344 -29.05 -19.71 4.50
N VAL A 345 -28.27 -18.63 4.56
CA VAL A 345 -28.80 -17.26 4.63
C VAL A 345 -29.55 -16.89 3.34
N LEU A 346 -29.02 -17.26 2.18
CA LEU A 346 -29.68 -16.98 0.90
C LEU A 346 -31.02 -17.69 0.78
N GLU A 347 -31.10 -18.96 1.15
CA GLU A 347 -32.33 -19.76 1.16
C GLU A 347 -33.33 -19.23 2.21
N SER A 348 -32.95 -19.25 3.49
CA SER A 348 -33.85 -18.95 4.61
C SER A 348 -34.31 -17.49 4.67
N SER A 349 -33.40 -16.55 4.40
CA SER A 349 -33.68 -15.12 4.58
C SER A 349 -34.15 -14.45 3.30
N PHE A 350 -33.69 -14.89 2.14
CA PHE A 350 -33.95 -14.22 0.87
C PHE A 350 -34.65 -15.08 -0.18
N GLY A 351 -34.99 -16.34 0.11
CA GLY A 351 -35.78 -17.20 -0.78
C GLY A 351 -35.05 -17.64 -2.05
N PHE A 352 -33.71 -17.67 -2.03
CA PHE A 352 -32.96 -18.24 -3.13
C PHE A 352 -33.16 -19.76 -3.18
N VAL A 353 -33.23 -20.32 -4.39
CA VAL A 353 -33.45 -21.75 -4.60
C VAL A 353 -32.22 -22.38 -5.24
N PRO A 354 -31.72 -23.54 -4.76
CA PRO A 354 -30.62 -24.24 -5.39
C PRO A 354 -30.99 -24.72 -6.80
N GLU A 355 -30.11 -24.45 -7.76
CA GLU A 355 -30.21 -24.95 -9.13
C GLU A 355 -30.13 -26.48 -9.12
N GLY A 356 -31.20 -27.16 -9.55
CA GLY A 356 -31.30 -28.62 -9.50
C GLY A 356 -31.86 -29.21 -8.20
N GLY A 357 -32.45 -28.41 -7.30
CA GLY A 357 -33.29 -28.91 -6.20
C GLY A 357 -32.55 -29.40 -4.95
N GLY A 358 -31.21 -29.28 -4.89
CA GLY A 358 -30.45 -29.70 -3.71
C GLY A 358 -29.06 -29.05 -3.60
N VAL A 359 -28.53 -28.96 -2.38
CA VAL A 359 -27.23 -28.32 -2.10
C VAL A 359 -26.11 -29.36 -2.06
N ARG A 360 -25.16 -29.25 -3.01
CA ARG A 360 -23.96 -30.07 -3.06
C ARG A 360 -22.81 -29.36 -2.34
N VAL A 361 -22.34 -29.96 -1.25
CA VAL A 361 -21.15 -29.52 -0.52
C VAL A 361 -19.99 -30.43 -0.88
N VAL A 362 -18.88 -29.85 -1.32
CA VAL A 362 -17.64 -30.57 -1.64
C VAL A 362 -16.60 -30.21 -0.59
N VAL A 363 -16.07 -31.23 0.08
CA VAL A 363 -14.99 -31.12 1.06
C VAL A 363 -13.68 -31.51 0.36
N SER A 364 -12.62 -30.72 0.53
CA SER A 364 -11.32 -30.97 -0.07
C SER A 364 -10.19 -30.76 0.94
N ASP A 365 -9.27 -31.73 0.99
CA ASP A 365 -8.06 -31.70 1.83
C ASP A 365 -6.93 -30.87 1.21
N ALA A 366 -7.12 -30.33 0.01
CA ALA A 366 -6.10 -29.53 -0.66
C ALA A 366 -5.93 -28.17 0.03
N VAL A 367 -4.71 -27.92 0.53
CA VAL A 367 -4.29 -26.60 1.01
C VAL A 367 -4.46 -25.59 -0.12
N ARG A 368 -5.35 -24.61 0.10
CA ARG A 368 -5.74 -23.58 -0.88
C ARG A 368 -4.52 -22.97 -1.59
N ARG A 369 -4.48 -22.99 -2.93
CA ARG A 369 -3.76 -21.96 -3.71
C ARG A 369 -4.56 -20.66 -3.54
N ARG A 370 -4.01 -19.74 -2.75
CA ARG A 370 -4.72 -18.63 -2.09
C ARG A 370 -5.00 -17.45 -3.03
N ASP A 371 -6.27 -17.02 -3.09
CA ASP A 371 -6.62 -15.66 -3.50
C ASP A 371 -6.80 -14.68 -2.32
N CYS A 372 -6.92 -15.13 -1.05
CA CYS A 372 -7.06 -14.22 0.10
C CYS A 372 -6.66 -14.89 1.44
N LEU A 373 -5.63 -14.33 2.10
CA LEU A 373 -5.11 -14.59 3.46
C LEU A 373 -4.40 -15.93 3.73
N HIS A 374 -3.23 -15.82 4.38
CA HIS A 374 -2.44 -16.92 4.89
C HIS A 374 -3.08 -17.46 6.18
N ASP A 375 -3.87 -18.52 6.08
CA ASP A 375 -4.08 -19.40 7.22
C ASP A 375 -2.93 -20.42 7.27
N ARG A 376 -2.17 -20.44 8.35
CA ARG A 376 -1.07 -21.40 8.57
C ARG A 376 -1.59 -22.73 9.14
N SER A 377 -2.89 -22.86 9.40
CA SER A 377 -3.50 -24.11 9.83
C SER A 377 -3.93 -24.94 8.61
N GLY A 378 -3.48 -26.19 8.54
CA GLY A 378 -3.78 -27.14 7.47
C GLY A 378 -5.21 -27.68 7.52
N SER A 379 -6.21 -26.81 7.59
CA SER A 379 -7.62 -27.22 7.70
C SER A 379 -8.23 -27.57 6.34
N SER A 380 -8.91 -28.72 6.28
CA SER A 380 -9.78 -29.17 5.19
C SER A 380 -10.81 -28.10 4.83
N SER A 381 -11.01 -27.81 3.54
CA SER A 381 -11.93 -26.74 3.12
C SER A 381 -13.20 -27.28 2.46
N ALA A 382 -14.36 -26.88 2.98
CA ALA A 382 -15.67 -27.17 2.40
C ALA A 382 -16.19 -25.99 1.57
N HIS A 383 -16.77 -26.27 0.40
CA HIS A 383 -17.43 -25.27 -0.44
C HIS A 383 -18.70 -25.82 -1.06
N VAL A 384 -19.68 -24.95 -1.29
CA VAL A 384 -20.92 -25.28 -2.00
C VAL A 384 -20.67 -25.15 -3.49
N ALA A 385 -20.91 -26.23 -4.22
CA ALA A 385 -20.77 -26.29 -5.68
C ALA A 385 -22.09 -25.98 -6.42
N THR A 386 -23.20 -25.96 -5.70
CA THR A 386 -24.52 -25.61 -6.23
C THR A 386 -24.63 -24.09 -6.42
N ASN A 387 -25.10 -23.66 -7.59
CA ASN A 387 -25.54 -22.29 -7.80
C ASN A 387 -26.97 -22.12 -7.27
N PHE A 388 -27.30 -20.90 -6.91
CA PHE A 388 -28.60 -20.49 -6.41
C PHE A 388 -29.21 -19.45 -7.33
N VAL A 389 -30.48 -19.65 -7.64
CA VAL A 389 -31.30 -18.75 -8.45
C VAL A 389 -32.03 -17.79 -7.51
N ALA A 390 -32.00 -16.51 -7.85
CA ALA A 390 -32.72 -15.49 -7.11
C ALA A 390 -34.25 -15.61 -7.35
N PRO A 391 -35.09 -15.31 -6.35
CA PRO A 391 -36.53 -15.23 -6.53
C PRO A 391 -36.94 -14.02 -7.38
N SER A 392 -38.25 -13.80 -7.53
CA SER A 392 -38.77 -12.61 -8.22
C SER A 392 -38.26 -11.31 -7.58
N ILE A 393 -38.10 -10.27 -8.41
CA ILE A 393 -37.58 -8.97 -7.96
C ILE A 393 -38.45 -8.40 -6.84
N ALA A 394 -39.78 -8.46 -6.98
CA ALA A 394 -40.72 -7.95 -5.97
C ALA A 394 -40.59 -8.66 -4.62
N PHE A 395 -40.44 -10.00 -4.63
CA PHE A 395 -40.23 -10.76 -3.40
C PHE A 395 -38.88 -10.40 -2.76
N LEU A 396 -37.83 -10.28 -3.58
CA LEU A 396 -36.51 -9.92 -3.11
C LEU A 396 -36.48 -8.51 -2.49
N GLU A 397 -37.17 -7.54 -3.10
CA GLU A 397 -37.33 -6.18 -2.57
C GLU A 397 -37.96 -6.18 -1.19
N GLN A 398 -39.04 -6.92 -1.01
CA GLN A 398 -39.73 -7.05 0.29
C GLN A 398 -38.79 -7.65 1.37
N ARG A 399 -38.06 -8.72 1.03
CA ARG A 399 -37.15 -9.38 1.98
C ARG A 399 -35.94 -8.51 2.32
N VAL A 400 -35.43 -7.73 1.37
CA VAL A 400 -34.33 -6.79 1.60
C VAL A 400 -34.79 -5.63 2.47
N ALA A 401 -35.97 -5.07 2.20
CA ALA A 401 -36.57 -4.01 3.01
C ALA A 401 -36.75 -4.46 4.47
N ALA A 402 -37.28 -5.66 4.70
CA ALA A 402 -37.44 -6.22 6.05
C ALA A 402 -36.13 -6.37 6.86
N VAL A 403 -34.96 -6.29 6.23
CA VAL A 403 -33.65 -6.37 6.89
C VAL A 403 -33.00 -5.00 7.05
N LEU A 404 -33.10 -4.15 6.02
CA LEU A 404 -32.36 -2.89 5.92
C LEU A 404 -33.20 -1.64 6.18
N ASP A 405 -34.51 -1.72 6.06
CA ASP A 405 -35.41 -0.60 6.30
C ASP A 405 -36.04 -0.82 7.69
N ASP A 406 -35.89 0.18 8.55
CA ASP A 406 -36.45 0.19 9.90
C ASP A 406 -37.62 1.18 9.86
N ASP A 407 -38.80 0.80 10.35
CA ASP A 407 -40.00 1.67 10.41
C ASP A 407 -39.87 2.78 11.50
N GLY A 408 -38.66 2.99 12.03
CA GLY A 408 -38.35 3.95 13.09
C GLY A 408 -37.94 5.36 12.59
N PRO A 409 -37.86 6.35 13.50
CA PRO A 409 -37.67 7.77 13.17
C PRO A 409 -36.31 8.15 12.55
N SER A 410 -35.39 7.19 12.36
CA SER A 410 -34.00 7.42 11.92
C SER A 410 -33.72 7.15 10.42
N GLY A 411 -34.71 6.66 9.67
CA GLY A 411 -34.58 6.32 8.24
C GLY A 411 -33.80 5.02 7.98
N SER A 412 -33.64 4.66 6.70
CA SER A 412 -33.05 3.39 6.26
C SER A 412 -31.63 3.12 6.82
N LYS A 413 -31.35 1.87 7.23
CA LYS A 413 -30.04 1.45 7.76
C LYS A 413 -28.91 1.63 6.75
N LEU A 414 -29.22 1.59 5.45
CA LEU A 414 -28.27 1.79 4.37
C LEU A 414 -28.56 3.10 3.64
N ARG A 415 -27.53 3.95 3.53
CA ARG A 415 -27.54 5.14 2.66
C ARG A 415 -26.54 4.95 1.53
N ILE A 416 -27.02 4.99 0.30
CA ILE A 416 -26.20 4.90 -0.93
C ILE A 416 -25.91 6.34 -1.40
N GLU A 417 -24.63 6.70 -1.49
CA GLU A 417 -24.22 8.06 -1.85
C GLU A 417 -24.16 8.31 -3.38
N PRO A 418 -23.68 7.38 -4.23
CA PRO A 418 -23.58 7.61 -5.66
C PRO A 418 -24.94 7.60 -6.38
N THR A 419 -25.03 8.33 -7.50
CA THR A 419 -26.18 8.22 -8.40
C THR A 419 -26.29 6.80 -8.97
N VAL A 420 -27.51 6.36 -9.31
CA VAL A 420 -27.75 5.02 -9.90
C VAL A 420 -26.84 4.71 -11.10
N PRO A 421 -26.64 5.63 -12.07
CA PRO A 421 -25.71 5.39 -13.17
C PRO A 421 -24.26 5.26 -12.73
N ALA A 422 -23.82 6.04 -11.72
CA ALA A 422 -22.47 5.93 -11.18
C ALA A 422 -22.26 4.61 -10.44
N LEU A 423 -23.23 4.16 -9.65
CA LEU A 423 -23.20 2.87 -8.97
C LEU A 423 -23.19 1.70 -9.96
N ARG A 424 -24.06 1.73 -10.98
CA ARG A 424 -24.09 0.70 -12.04
C ARG A 424 -22.76 0.61 -12.75
N ARG A 425 -22.17 1.75 -13.16
CA ARG A 425 -20.82 1.78 -13.75
C ARG A 425 -19.78 1.20 -12.80
N ALA A 426 -19.83 1.57 -11.52
CA ALA A 426 -18.89 1.10 -10.51
C ALA A 426 -18.93 -0.42 -10.30
N LEU A 427 -20.11 -1.04 -10.37
CA LEU A 427 -20.26 -2.48 -10.19
C LEU A 427 -19.94 -3.27 -11.47
N VAL A 428 -20.33 -2.81 -12.66
CA VAL A 428 -20.18 -3.58 -13.91
C VAL A 428 -18.81 -3.39 -14.58
N GLY A 429 -18.04 -2.40 -14.13
CA GLY A 429 -17.13 -1.59 -14.95
C GLY A 429 -15.83 -2.16 -15.51
N LYS A 430 -15.70 -3.44 -15.83
CA LYS A 430 -14.68 -3.83 -16.81
C LYS A 430 -15.26 -3.67 -18.23
N GLN A 431 -14.87 -2.61 -18.93
CA GLN A 431 -14.72 -2.70 -20.39
C GLN A 431 -13.42 -3.45 -20.67
N ALA A 432 -13.48 -4.40 -21.59
CA ALA A 432 -12.36 -5.27 -21.92
C ALA A 432 -11.11 -4.45 -22.29
N VAL A 433 -10.08 -4.51 -21.46
CA VAL A 433 -8.72 -4.36 -21.97
C VAL A 433 -8.24 -5.78 -22.21
N VAL A 434 -8.39 -6.25 -23.44
CA VAL A 434 -7.62 -7.37 -23.96
C VAL A 434 -6.16 -6.94 -23.87
N VAL A 435 -5.52 -7.22 -22.74
CA VAL A 435 -4.06 -7.29 -22.73
C VAL A 435 -3.78 -8.57 -23.50
N LYS A 436 -3.53 -8.45 -24.81
CA LYS A 436 -2.73 -9.45 -25.51
C LYS A 436 -1.45 -9.53 -24.67
N ALA A 437 -1.35 -10.56 -23.85
CA ALA A 437 -0.07 -10.99 -23.36
C ALA A 437 0.71 -11.34 -24.63
N SER A 438 1.57 -10.43 -25.09
CA SER A 438 2.61 -10.84 -26.03
C SER A 438 3.36 -11.96 -25.32
N PRO A 439 3.40 -13.18 -25.87
CA PRO A 439 4.28 -14.20 -25.34
C PRO A 439 5.70 -13.64 -25.43
N MET A 440 6.40 -13.64 -24.30
CA MET A 440 7.84 -13.41 -24.32
C MET A 440 8.45 -14.54 -25.17
N LEU A 441 9.05 -14.15 -26.30
CA LEU A 441 10.13 -14.87 -26.94
C LEU A 441 11.43 -14.18 -26.55
#